data_AF-A0A842U875-F1
#
_entry.id   AF-A0A842U875-F1
#
_cell.length_a   1.000
_cell.length_b   1.000
_cell.length_c   1.000
_cell.angle_alpha   90.00
_cell.angle_beta   90.00
_cell.angle_gamma   90.00
#
_symmetry.space_group_name_H-M   'P 1'
#
loop_
_entity.id
_entity.type
_entity.pdbx_description
1 polymer ?
#
loop_
_entity_poly.entity_id
_entity_poly.type
_entity_poly.pdbx_seq_one_letter_code
_entity_poly.pdbx_strand_id
1 'polypeptide(L)'
;RLYLHSEIYDRFLDKLIELTGKLKQDIPTEPNVDVGAMINEEQLKLVDEAVKEGLREGAKLLIGGKRNPNLKGYFYEPTIMTAEDNEMQIVQQEIFGPVLVVLKFEGEDQVIKMVNNNQYGLTSSVWTQDIEFGKKIAEEIDTGSVMINEVVYTFALAATPWGGTKNSGIGRTHGKLGFYEATRPLHINIDQYEEPDLWWMPYDESFEEIVENFKNIATSLVVKEAKN
;
A
#
# COMPACT_ATOMS: atom_id res chain seq x y z
N ARG A 1 -0.15 11.25 4.19
CA ARG A 1 0.07 11.33 5.66
C ARG A 1 1.56 11.25 5.94
N LEU A 2 2.10 12.04 6.86
CA LEU A 2 3.49 12.00 7.30
C LEU A 2 3.53 11.90 8.83
N TYR A 3 4.23 10.91 9.36
CA TYR A 3 4.44 10.74 10.80
C TYR A 3 5.90 11.09 11.11
N LEU A 4 6.12 12.03 12.04
CA LEU A 4 7.44 12.49 12.44
C LEU A 4 7.70 12.16 13.91
N HIS A 5 8.88 11.59 14.18
CA HIS A 5 9.32 11.33 15.54
C HIS A 5 9.50 12.66 16.30
N SER A 6 9.10 12.69 17.57
CA SER A 6 9.10 13.90 18.40
C SER A 6 10.43 14.65 18.41
N GLU A 7 11.55 13.91 18.46
CA GLU A 7 12.91 14.47 18.45
C GLU A 7 13.26 15.28 17.20
N ILE A 8 12.60 15.01 16.07
CA ILE A 8 12.89 15.69 14.79
C ILE A 8 11.74 16.57 14.32
N TYR A 9 10.59 16.51 14.99
CA TYR A 9 9.33 17.06 14.52
C TYR A 9 9.46 18.54 14.12
N ASP A 10 9.88 19.41 15.05
CA ASP A 10 9.87 20.86 14.83
C ASP A 10 10.87 21.25 13.72
N ARG A 11 12.13 20.79 13.81
CA ARG A 11 13.17 21.09 12.82
C ARG A 11 12.83 20.59 11.42
N PHE A 12 12.20 19.42 11.32
CA PHE A 12 11.82 18.83 10.04
C PHE A 12 10.64 19.59 9.45
N LEU A 13 9.64 19.90 10.28
CA LEU A 13 8.45 20.62 9.87
C LEU A 13 8.78 22.03 9.35
N ASP A 14 9.67 22.76 10.04
CA ASP A 14 10.14 24.06 9.58
C ASP A 14 10.80 23.96 8.19
N LYS A 15 11.66 22.95 8.00
CA LYS A 15 12.33 22.73 6.71
C LYS A 15 11.37 22.31 5.61
N LEU A 16 10.37 21.49 5.95
CA LEU A 16 9.32 21.05 5.04
C LEU A 16 8.49 22.24 4.55
N ILE A 17 8.07 23.13 5.46
CA ILE A 17 7.35 24.36 5.11
C ILE A 17 8.20 25.25 4.19
N GLU A 18 9.47 25.46 4.55
CA GLU A 18 10.40 26.28 3.75
C GLU A 18 10.54 25.75 2.32
N LEU A 19 10.72 24.44 2.15
CA LEU A 19 10.89 23.81 0.84
C LEU A 19 9.59 23.77 0.05
N THR A 20 8.45 23.50 0.70
CA THR A 20 7.13 23.53 0.04
C THR A 20 6.79 24.93 -0.45
N GLY A 21 7.14 25.98 0.30
CA GLY A 21 6.96 27.37 -0.13
C GLY A 21 7.81 27.79 -1.34
N LYS A 22 8.83 26.99 -1.70
CA LYS A 22 9.68 27.22 -2.89
C LYS A 22 9.18 26.50 -4.14
N LEU A 23 8.20 25.61 -4.02
CA LEU A 23 7.65 24.89 -5.17
C LEU A 23 6.99 25.87 -6.14
N LYS A 24 7.40 25.82 -7.41
CA LYS A 24 6.79 26.61 -8.47
C LYS A 24 5.57 25.88 -9.01
N GLN A 25 4.39 26.43 -8.70
CA GLN A 25 3.14 26.01 -9.32
C GLN A 25 2.85 26.85 -10.56
N ASP A 26 2.62 26.19 -11.71
CA ASP A 26 2.30 26.85 -12.97
C ASP A 26 1.74 25.86 -14.00
N ILE A 27 1.46 26.33 -15.21
CA ILE A 27 1.20 25.49 -16.37
C ILE A 27 2.52 24.80 -16.79
N PRO A 28 2.58 23.47 -16.85
CA PRO A 28 3.82 22.73 -17.12
C PRO A 28 4.20 22.72 -18.62
N THR A 29 4.05 23.84 -19.31
CA THR A 29 4.54 24.03 -20.69
C THR A 29 5.97 24.55 -20.75
N GLU A 30 6.48 25.08 -19.63
CA GLU A 30 7.84 25.62 -19.49
C GLU A 30 8.64 24.82 -18.46
N PRO A 31 9.99 24.82 -18.55
CA PRO A 31 10.85 24.26 -17.51
C PRO A 31 10.63 24.93 -16.14
N ASN A 32 11.02 24.23 -15.08
CA ASN A 32 10.92 24.70 -13.68
C ASN A 32 9.47 24.90 -13.22
N VAL A 33 8.62 23.91 -13.46
CA VAL A 33 7.27 23.82 -12.89
C VAL A 33 7.22 22.52 -12.09
N ASP A 34 7.05 22.64 -10.78
CA ASP A 34 7.09 21.50 -9.87
C ASP A 34 5.68 20.90 -9.67
N VAL A 35 4.65 21.76 -9.68
CA VAL A 35 3.27 21.37 -9.38
C VAL A 35 2.31 21.93 -10.43
N GLY A 36 1.51 21.06 -11.02
CA GLY A 36 0.49 21.41 -12.01
C GLY A 36 -0.88 21.74 -11.40
N ALA A 37 -1.89 21.80 -12.27
CA ALA A 37 -3.29 21.91 -11.87
C ALA A 37 -3.88 20.56 -11.45
N MET A 38 -4.94 20.60 -10.65
CA MET A 38 -5.87 19.49 -10.48
C MET A 38 -6.55 19.17 -11.83
N ILE A 39 -6.95 17.91 -12.01
CA ILE A 39 -7.51 17.43 -13.28
C ILE A 39 -8.83 18.13 -13.65
N ASN A 40 -9.68 18.45 -12.68
CA ASN A 40 -10.98 19.07 -12.90
C ASN A 40 -11.43 19.91 -11.69
N GLU A 41 -12.54 20.63 -11.84
CA GLU A 41 -13.10 21.50 -10.80
C GLU A 41 -13.65 20.73 -9.60
N GLU A 42 -14.25 19.56 -9.86
CA GLU A 42 -14.86 18.71 -8.84
C GLU A 42 -13.82 18.23 -7.83
N GLN A 43 -12.69 17.70 -8.31
CA GLN A 43 -11.59 17.28 -7.46
C GLN A 43 -11.01 18.46 -6.66
N LEU A 44 -10.90 19.65 -7.28
CA LEU A 44 -10.45 20.85 -6.56
C LEU A 44 -11.40 21.20 -5.41
N LYS A 45 -12.71 21.10 -5.62
CA LYS A 45 -13.71 21.37 -4.57
C LYS A 45 -13.62 20.33 -3.45
N LEU A 46 -13.48 19.05 -3.77
CA LEU A 46 -13.30 17.98 -2.77
C LEU A 46 -12.05 18.21 -1.91
N VAL A 47 -10.93 18.60 -2.52
CA VAL A 47 -9.70 18.95 -1.79
C VAL A 47 -9.93 20.15 -0.88
N ASP A 48 -10.56 21.20 -1.37
CA ASP A 48 -10.85 22.41 -0.59
C ASP A 48 -11.81 22.14 0.58
N GLU A 49 -12.81 21.30 0.38
CA GLU A 49 -13.75 20.85 1.41
C GLU A 49 -13.06 19.99 2.46
N ALA A 50 -12.18 19.07 2.06
CA ALA A 50 -11.39 18.26 2.99
C ALA A 50 -10.52 19.15 3.89
N VAL A 51 -9.80 20.12 3.31
CA VAL A 51 -8.98 21.08 4.08
C VAL A 51 -9.83 21.89 5.07
N LYS A 52 -11.01 22.37 4.63
CA LYS A 52 -11.94 23.09 5.52
C LYS A 52 -12.54 22.22 6.61
N GLU A 53 -12.80 20.94 6.34
CA GLU A 53 -13.21 19.98 7.37
C GLU A 53 -12.10 19.75 8.38
N GLY A 54 -10.86 19.50 7.93
CA GLY A 54 -9.71 19.36 8.83
C GLY A 54 -9.54 20.57 9.75
N LEU A 55 -9.71 21.79 9.23
CA LEU A 55 -9.70 23.01 10.05
C LEU A 55 -10.84 23.05 11.08
N ARG A 56 -12.04 22.57 10.73
CA ARG A 56 -13.19 22.47 11.65
C ARG A 56 -12.97 21.42 12.74
N GLU A 57 -12.24 20.35 12.44
CA GLU A 57 -11.85 19.31 13.39
C GLU A 57 -10.65 19.71 14.28
N GLY A 58 -10.01 20.86 14.01
CA GLY A 58 -8.91 21.38 14.82
C GLY A 58 -7.51 21.13 14.27
N ALA A 59 -7.39 20.59 13.05
CA ALA A 59 -6.12 20.58 12.33
C ALA A 59 -5.65 22.02 12.08
N LYS A 60 -4.33 22.23 12.06
CA LYS A 60 -3.73 23.56 11.88
C LYS A 60 -3.13 23.67 10.48
N LEU A 61 -3.51 24.71 9.75
CA LEU A 61 -2.92 25.04 8.45
C LEU A 61 -1.60 25.77 8.65
N LEU A 62 -0.53 25.29 7.99
CA LEU A 62 0.80 25.89 8.07
C LEU A 62 1.18 26.67 6.81
N ILE A 63 0.80 26.18 5.63
CA ILE A 63 1.00 26.83 4.34
C ILE A 63 -0.05 26.33 3.33
N GLY A 64 -0.38 27.15 2.33
CA GLY A 64 -1.33 26.80 1.27
C GLY A 64 -2.79 26.85 1.74
N GLY A 65 -3.53 25.78 1.48
CA GLY A 65 -4.90 25.58 1.96
C GLY A 65 -5.97 26.34 1.17
N LYS A 66 -5.68 26.70 -0.08
CA LYS A 66 -6.57 27.46 -0.94
C LYS A 66 -6.23 27.28 -2.42
N ARG A 67 -7.18 27.69 -3.27
CA ARG A 67 -6.94 27.88 -4.70
C ARG A 67 -5.87 28.94 -4.92
N ASN A 68 -4.96 28.72 -5.87
CA ASN A 68 -3.98 29.72 -6.29
C ASN A 68 -4.70 30.86 -7.04
N PRO A 69 -4.73 32.10 -6.51
CA PRO A 69 -5.48 33.19 -7.11
C PRO A 69 -4.82 33.77 -8.37
N ASN A 70 -3.54 33.46 -8.60
CA ASN A 70 -2.75 34.03 -9.70
C ASN A 70 -2.85 33.22 -11.00
N LEU A 71 -3.40 32.00 -10.94
CA LEU A 71 -3.46 31.08 -12.07
C LEU A 71 -4.91 30.80 -12.50
N LYS A 72 -5.13 30.76 -13.81
CA LYS A 72 -6.41 30.34 -14.40
C LYS A 72 -6.45 28.83 -14.53
N GLY A 73 -7.55 28.21 -14.12
CA GLY A 73 -7.71 26.74 -14.09
C GLY A 73 -7.84 26.21 -12.66
N TYR A 74 -7.63 24.91 -12.49
CA TYR A 74 -7.90 24.20 -11.24
C TYR A 74 -6.64 24.06 -10.37
N PHE A 75 -5.99 25.18 -10.06
CA PHE A 75 -4.76 25.16 -9.26
C PHE A 75 -5.06 25.29 -7.76
N TYR A 76 -4.64 24.29 -6.98
CA TYR A 76 -4.70 24.31 -5.52
C TYR A 76 -3.28 24.42 -4.96
N GLU A 77 -3.02 25.36 -4.05
CA GLU A 77 -1.66 25.58 -3.53
C GLU A 77 -1.14 24.33 -2.79
N PRO A 78 0.16 23.99 -2.93
CA PRO A 78 0.79 22.98 -2.06
C PRO A 78 0.56 23.31 -0.59
N THR A 79 -0.02 22.35 0.13
CA THR A 79 -0.61 22.57 1.45
C THR A 79 0.02 21.66 2.47
N ILE A 80 0.40 22.22 3.62
CA ILE A 80 0.81 21.44 4.80
C ILE A 80 -0.11 21.78 5.96
N MET A 81 -0.62 20.73 6.59
CA MET A 81 -1.40 20.82 7.82
C MET A 81 -0.80 19.93 8.90
N THR A 82 -1.05 20.25 10.16
CA THR A 82 -0.77 19.34 11.28
C THR A 82 -2.06 18.89 11.95
N ALA A 83 -2.10 17.63 12.37
CA ALA A 83 -3.19 17.07 13.15
C ALA A 83 -2.66 16.50 14.47
N GLU A 84 -3.44 16.64 15.53
CA GLU A 84 -3.12 16.08 16.86
C GLU A 84 -3.75 14.70 17.06
N ASP A 85 -4.81 14.38 16.30
CA ASP A 85 -5.53 13.11 16.37
C ASP A 85 -5.48 12.39 15.01
N ASN A 86 -5.19 11.09 15.05
CA ASN A 86 -5.14 10.22 13.87
C ASN A 86 -6.55 9.89 13.34
N GLU A 87 -7.61 10.07 14.14
CA GLU A 87 -9.00 9.81 13.73
C GLU A 87 -9.65 10.95 12.93
N MET A 88 -8.99 12.11 12.82
CA MET A 88 -9.49 13.24 12.02
C MET A 88 -9.73 12.81 10.57
N GLN A 89 -10.80 13.29 9.95
CA GLN A 89 -11.19 12.94 8.58
C GLN A 89 -10.09 13.31 7.57
N ILE A 90 -9.42 14.45 7.77
CA ILE A 90 -8.28 14.89 6.93
C ILE A 90 -7.10 13.89 6.99
N VAL A 91 -6.97 13.12 8.06
CA VAL A 91 -5.97 12.05 8.19
C VAL A 91 -6.50 10.76 7.58
N GLN A 92 -7.76 10.40 7.84
CA GLN A 92 -8.31 9.10 7.49
C GLN A 92 -8.74 8.95 6.02
N GLN A 93 -9.20 10.02 5.38
CA GLN A 93 -9.69 9.99 4.01
C GLN A 93 -8.61 10.30 2.97
N GLU A 94 -8.82 9.78 1.77
CA GLU A 94 -7.99 10.09 0.61
C GLU A 94 -8.38 11.47 0.03
N ILE A 95 -7.47 12.44 0.14
CA ILE A 95 -7.70 13.81 -0.36
C ILE A 95 -7.43 13.91 -1.88
N PHE A 96 -6.49 13.11 -2.39
CA PHE A 96 -6.06 13.12 -3.79
C PHE A 96 -5.75 14.53 -4.33
N GLY A 97 -5.09 15.35 -3.51
CA GLY A 97 -4.65 16.71 -3.83
C GLY A 97 -3.28 17.00 -3.23
N PRO A 98 -2.70 18.19 -3.49
CA PRO A 98 -1.37 18.56 -3.01
C PRO A 98 -1.42 18.96 -1.52
N VAL A 99 -1.94 18.09 -0.66
CA VAL A 99 -2.15 18.31 0.77
C VAL A 99 -1.39 17.23 1.56
N LEU A 100 -0.50 17.67 2.44
CA LEU A 100 0.24 16.80 3.35
C LEU A 100 -0.17 17.09 4.79
N VAL A 101 -0.66 16.07 5.48
CA VAL A 101 -1.01 16.13 6.90
C VAL A 101 0.09 15.47 7.71
N VAL A 102 0.66 16.22 8.65
CA VAL A 102 1.77 15.84 9.51
C VAL A 102 1.28 15.53 10.92
N LEU A 103 1.70 14.39 11.47
CA LEU A 103 1.41 13.96 12.83
C LEU A 103 2.71 13.67 13.57
N LYS A 104 2.68 13.84 14.90
CA LYS A 104 3.80 13.56 15.79
C LYS A 104 3.65 12.16 16.40
N PHE A 105 4.75 11.45 16.56
CA PHE A 105 4.79 10.20 17.34
C PHE A 105 6.06 10.14 18.21
N GLU A 106 6.08 9.27 19.20
CA GLU A 106 7.24 9.04 20.10
C GLU A 106 7.71 7.59 20.11
N GLY A 107 6.81 6.62 19.93
CA GLY A 107 7.14 5.19 20.03
C GLY A 107 6.90 4.41 18.74
N GLU A 108 7.68 3.35 18.54
CA GLU A 108 7.53 2.41 17.41
C GLU A 108 6.12 1.81 17.36
N ASP A 109 5.66 1.23 18.48
CA ASP A 109 4.33 0.61 18.58
C ASP A 109 3.20 1.62 18.33
N GLN A 110 3.41 2.88 18.73
CA GLN A 110 2.45 3.95 18.51
C GLN A 110 2.32 4.24 17.01
N VAL A 111 3.44 4.46 16.31
CA VAL A 111 3.39 4.80 14.88
C VAL A 111 2.89 3.64 14.03
N ILE A 112 3.25 2.39 14.36
CA ILE A 112 2.71 1.20 13.68
C ILE A 112 1.18 1.18 13.80
N LYS A 113 0.65 1.38 15.02
CA LYS A 113 -0.81 1.44 15.24
C LYS A 113 -1.46 2.59 14.47
N MET A 114 -0.86 3.78 14.46
CA MET A 114 -1.41 4.95 13.75
C MET A 114 -1.44 4.73 12.23
N VAL A 115 -0.36 4.18 11.65
CA VAL A 115 -0.26 3.89 10.22
C VAL A 115 -1.28 2.83 9.81
N ASN A 116 -1.35 1.73 10.57
CA ASN A 116 -2.25 0.61 10.30
C ASN A 116 -3.71 0.94 10.56
N ASN A 117 -3.99 1.90 11.44
CA ASN A 117 -5.32 2.44 11.68
C ASN A 117 -5.76 3.37 10.54
N ASN A 118 -6.01 2.74 9.40
CA ASN A 118 -6.57 3.33 8.21
C ASN A 118 -7.16 2.22 7.36
N GLN A 119 -8.26 2.53 6.67
CA GLN A 119 -8.94 1.58 5.79
C GLN A 119 -8.14 1.23 4.52
N TYR A 120 -7.11 2.02 4.20
CA TYR A 120 -6.24 1.82 3.05
C TYR A 120 -4.88 1.24 3.45
N GLY A 121 -4.24 0.57 2.50
CA GLY A 121 -2.95 -0.12 2.66
C GLY A 121 -2.25 -0.31 1.31
N LEU A 122 -2.15 0.75 0.48
CA LEU A 122 -1.52 0.65 -0.83
C LEU A 122 0.02 0.61 -0.75
N THR A 123 0.59 1.70 -0.24
CA THR A 123 2.04 1.81 -0.01
C THR A 123 2.37 2.59 1.25
N SER A 124 3.53 2.30 1.83
CA SER A 124 4.13 3.08 2.91
C SER A 124 5.62 3.34 2.64
N SER A 125 6.17 4.30 3.36
CA SER A 125 7.59 4.66 3.29
C SER A 125 8.14 4.87 4.70
N VAL A 126 9.34 4.35 4.96
CA VAL A 126 10.04 4.47 6.25
C VAL A 126 11.39 5.14 5.99
N TRP A 127 11.64 6.27 6.65
CA TRP A 127 12.88 7.03 6.51
C TRP A 127 13.72 6.92 7.79
N THR A 128 14.88 6.29 7.70
CA THR A 128 15.74 6.01 8.85
C THR A 128 17.19 5.72 8.41
N GLN A 129 18.15 6.04 9.27
CA GLN A 129 19.54 5.61 9.09
C GLN A 129 19.78 4.16 9.54
N ASP A 130 18.93 3.66 10.44
CA ASP A 130 18.96 2.27 10.89
C ASP A 130 18.06 1.42 9.97
N ILE A 131 18.70 0.68 9.06
CA ILE A 131 18.01 -0.15 8.06
C ILE A 131 17.32 -1.36 8.70
N GLU A 132 17.87 -1.92 9.77
CA GLU A 132 17.24 -3.06 10.45
C GLU A 132 15.99 -2.62 11.20
N PHE A 133 16.03 -1.44 11.83
CA PHE A 133 14.83 -0.79 12.34
C PHE A 133 13.81 -0.53 11.22
N GLY A 134 14.25 0.00 10.07
CA GLY A 134 13.38 0.23 8.92
C GLY A 134 12.67 -1.03 8.43
N LYS A 135 13.38 -2.16 8.38
CA LYS A 135 12.83 -3.47 8.01
C LYS A 135 11.83 -3.99 9.04
N LYS A 136 12.17 -3.91 10.33
CA LYS A 136 11.27 -4.31 11.42
C LYS A 136 9.94 -3.56 11.36
N ILE A 137 9.99 -2.24 11.15
CA ILE A 137 8.76 -1.44 10.96
C ILE A 137 8.02 -1.86 9.69
N ALA A 138 8.73 -2.08 8.58
CA ALA A 138 8.13 -2.47 7.31
C ALA A 138 7.35 -3.79 7.39
N GLU A 139 7.83 -4.76 8.16
CA GLU A 139 7.18 -6.06 8.36
C GLU A 139 5.86 -5.96 9.15
N GLU A 140 5.70 -4.93 9.97
CA GLU A 140 4.54 -4.72 10.84
C GLU A 140 3.48 -3.79 10.22
N ILE A 141 3.79 -3.13 9.10
CA ILE A 141 2.84 -2.25 8.41
C ILE A 141 1.98 -3.06 7.44
N ASP A 142 0.66 -3.02 7.63
CA ASP A 142 -0.33 -3.65 6.76
C ASP A 142 -0.53 -2.81 5.49
N THR A 143 0.33 -3.06 4.50
CA THR A 143 0.34 -2.39 3.21
C THR A 143 0.88 -3.31 2.11
N GLY A 144 0.59 -2.97 0.85
CA GLY A 144 1.04 -3.72 -0.31
C GLY A 144 2.55 -3.64 -0.59
N SER A 145 3.16 -2.49 -0.30
CA SER A 145 4.59 -2.26 -0.48
C SER A 145 5.12 -1.24 0.51
N VAL A 146 6.27 -1.51 1.11
CA VAL A 146 7.00 -0.57 1.96
C VAL A 146 8.34 -0.26 1.32
N MET A 147 8.66 1.03 1.20
CA MET A 147 9.98 1.48 0.78
C MET A 147 10.76 2.05 1.95
N ILE A 148 12.03 1.68 2.06
CA ILE A 148 12.94 2.21 3.08
C ILE A 148 13.84 3.25 2.41
N ASN A 149 13.82 4.49 2.91
CA ASN A 149 14.54 5.65 2.36
C ASN A 149 14.19 5.98 0.89
N GLU A 150 12.95 5.67 0.49
CA GLU A 150 12.38 6.04 -0.80
C GLU A 150 10.85 6.17 -0.71
N VAL A 151 10.21 6.83 -1.67
CA VAL A 151 8.78 7.10 -1.73
C VAL A 151 8.25 7.00 -3.17
N VAL A 152 7.05 6.44 -3.32
CA VAL A 152 6.23 6.37 -4.54
C VAL A 152 6.80 5.64 -5.78
N TYR A 153 8.09 5.37 -5.96
CA TYR A 153 8.60 4.86 -7.26
C TYR A 153 8.12 3.46 -7.71
N THR A 154 7.66 2.61 -6.80
CA THR A 154 7.40 1.17 -7.06
C THR A 154 6.23 0.93 -8.01
N PHE A 155 5.30 1.88 -8.20
CA PHE A 155 4.28 1.77 -9.26
C PHE A 155 4.90 1.77 -10.67
N ALA A 156 6.12 2.28 -10.84
CA ALA A 156 6.82 2.29 -12.12
C ALA A 156 7.74 1.07 -12.31
N LEU A 157 7.84 0.19 -11.31
CA LEU A 157 8.71 -0.98 -11.34
C LEU A 157 7.93 -2.24 -11.72
N ALA A 158 7.84 -2.52 -13.02
CA ALA A 158 7.07 -3.65 -13.56
C ALA A 158 7.56 -5.04 -13.09
N ALA A 159 8.78 -5.13 -12.55
CA ALA A 159 9.35 -6.38 -12.04
C ALA A 159 8.83 -6.78 -10.64
N THR A 160 8.31 -5.82 -9.86
CA THR A 160 7.82 -6.05 -8.49
C THR A 160 6.29 -6.04 -8.46
N PRO A 161 5.63 -6.87 -7.63
CA PRO A 161 4.18 -6.85 -7.50
C PRO A 161 3.71 -5.49 -6.97
N TRP A 162 2.59 -5.00 -7.49
CA TRP A 162 1.99 -3.72 -7.11
C TRP A 162 0.50 -3.89 -6.81
N GLY A 163 0.05 -3.37 -5.68
CA GLY A 163 -1.34 -3.46 -5.23
C GLY A 163 -1.40 -3.53 -3.72
N GLY A 164 -2.49 -3.01 -3.14
CA GLY A 164 -2.61 -2.82 -1.70
C GLY A 164 -3.23 -3.98 -0.93
N THR A 165 -3.42 -3.75 0.36
CA THR A 165 -4.26 -4.54 1.25
C THR A 165 -5.53 -3.74 1.62
N LYS A 166 -6.43 -4.34 2.40
CA LYS A 166 -7.68 -3.68 2.88
C LYS A 166 -8.52 -3.12 1.72
N ASN A 167 -9.01 -1.89 1.85
CA ASN A 167 -9.82 -1.23 0.83
C ASN A 167 -8.98 -0.66 -0.33
N SER A 168 -7.66 -0.85 -0.34
CA SER A 168 -6.80 -0.41 -1.46
C SER A 168 -6.80 -1.37 -2.66
N GLY A 169 -7.45 -2.54 -2.55
CA GLY A 169 -7.68 -3.44 -3.67
C GLY A 169 -7.44 -4.91 -3.35
N ILE A 170 -7.82 -5.76 -4.30
CA ILE A 170 -7.66 -7.22 -4.26
C ILE A 170 -6.78 -7.63 -5.45
N GLY A 171 -5.91 -8.62 -5.23
CA GLY A 171 -4.98 -9.11 -6.25
C GLY A 171 -3.73 -8.24 -6.38
N ARG A 172 -2.92 -8.50 -7.40
CA ARG A 172 -1.70 -7.73 -7.69
C ARG A 172 -1.58 -7.45 -9.18
N THR A 173 -0.98 -6.31 -9.51
CA THR A 173 -0.48 -5.99 -10.85
C THR A 173 1.04 -6.15 -10.86
N HIS A 174 1.65 -6.14 -12.04
CA HIS A 174 3.11 -6.30 -12.24
C HIS A 174 3.68 -7.65 -11.75
N GLY A 175 4.94 -7.89 -12.10
CA GLY A 175 5.67 -9.09 -11.74
C GLY A 175 4.96 -10.39 -12.12
N LYS A 176 5.36 -11.47 -11.44
CA LYS A 176 4.78 -12.80 -11.66
C LYS A 176 3.32 -12.89 -11.20
N LEU A 177 2.98 -12.21 -10.09
CA LEU A 177 1.63 -12.26 -9.53
C LEU A 177 0.61 -11.59 -10.45
N GLY A 178 0.89 -10.39 -10.95
CA GLY A 178 0.00 -9.72 -11.90
C GLY A 178 -0.06 -10.37 -13.27
N PHE A 179 0.99 -11.06 -13.69
CA PHE A 179 0.90 -11.92 -14.87
C PHE A 179 -0.13 -13.04 -14.66
N TYR A 180 -0.12 -13.70 -13.51
CA TYR A 180 -1.06 -14.80 -13.24
C TYR A 180 -2.52 -14.36 -13.15
N GLU A 181 -2.81 -13.15 -12.67
CA GLU A 181 -4.17 -12.55 -12.69
C GLU A 181 -4.74 -12.46 -14.12
N ALA A 182 -3.88 -12.32 -15.13
CA ALA A 182 -4.26 -12.30 -16.55
C ALA A 182 -4.31 -13.70 -17.20
N THR A 183 -4.08 -14.76 -16.42
CA THR A 183 -4.10 -16.15 -16.90
C THR A 183 -5.21 -16.95 -16.26
N ARG A 184 -5.60 -18.05 -16.91
CA ARG A 184 -6.53 -19.03 -16.34
C ARG A 184 -5.88 -20.41 -16.36
N PRO A 185 -5.57 -21.02 -15.19
CA PRO A 185 -5.01 -22.37 -15.18
C PRO A 185 -6.03 -23.37 -15.73
N LEU A 186 -5.55 -24.31 -16.55
CA LEU A 186 -6.32 -25.46 -17.03
C LEU A 186 -5.65 -26.72 -16.48
N HIS A 187 -6.36 -27.45 -15.63
CA HIS A 187 -5.93 -28.78 -15.19
C HIS A 187 -6.52 -29.84 -16.13
N ILE A 188 -5.65 -30.61 -16.76
CA ILE A 188 -6.02 -31.78 -17.55
C ILE A 188 -5.51 -33.00 -16.79
N ASN A 189 -6.44 -33.79 -16.25
CA ASN A 189 -6.13 -35.10 -15.72
C ASN A 189 -6.38 -36.14 -16.82
N ILE A 190 -5.40 -37.00 -17.07
CA ILE A 190 -5.51 -38.12 -17.99
C ILE A 190 -5.27 -39.38 -17.16
N ASP A 191 -6.32 -40.15 -16.97
CA ASP A 191 -6.19 -41.49 -16.43
C ASP A 191 -5.61 -42.41 -17.51
N GLN A 192 -4.44 -42.99 -17.22
CA GLN A 192 -3.73 -43.92 -18.11
C GLN A 192 -3.64 -45.32 -17.52
N TYR A 193 -4.28 -45.57 -16.37
CA TYR A 193 -4.28 -46.88 -15.76
C TYR A 193 -5.47 -47.70 -16.27
N GLU A 194 -5.24 -49.01 -16.41
CA GLU A 194 -6.30 -49.95 -16.81
C GLU A 194 -7.13 -50.40 -15.60
N GLU A 195 -6.55 -50.31 -14.39
CA GLU A 195 -7.21 -50.69 -13.14
C GLU A 195 -8.16 -49.58 -12.65
N PRO A 196 -9.34 -49.93 -12.12
CA PRO A 196 -10.28 -48.94 -11.59
C PRO A 196 -9.71 -48.25 -10.35
N ASP A 197 -9.95 -46.94 -10.25
CA ASP A 197 -9.66 -46.21 -9.01
C ASP A 197 -10.41 -46.82 -7.81
N LEU A 198 -9.86 -46.60 -6.61
CA LEU A 198 -10.42 -47.04 -5.33
C LEU A 198 -11.86 -46.59 -5.03
N TRP A 199 -12.40 -45.63 -5.77
CA TRP A 199 -13.77 -45.14 -5.59
C TRP A 199 -14.74 -45.67 -6.65
N TRP A 200 -14.27 -46.52 -7.56
CA TRP A 200 -15.11 -47.18 -8.55
C TRP A 200 -15.54 -48.58 -8.09
N MET A 201 -16.84 -48.84 -8.21
CA MET A 201 -17.46 -50.12 -7.86
C MET A 201 -17.14 -51.22 -8.89
N PRO A 202 -17.17 -52.50 -8.50
CA PRO A 202 -17.61 -53.06 -7.21
C PRO A 202 -16.51 -53.11 -6.13
N TYR A 203 -16.91 -52.98 -4.86
CA TYR A 203 -16.03 -53.19 -3.70
C TYR A 203 -16.10 -54.65 -3.23
N ASP A 204 -15.59 -55.56 -4.05
CA ASP A 204 -15.54 -56.99 -3.74
C ASP A 204 -14.18 -57.40 -3.17
N GLU A 205 -13.90 -58.71 -3.06
CA GLU A 205 -12.65 -59.23 -2.47
C GLU A 205 -11.39 -58.70 -3.19
N SER A 206 -11.48 -58.31 -4.47
CA SER A 206 -10.38 -57.68 -5.20
C SER A 206 -10.07 -56.25 -4.74
N PHE A 207 -11.04 -55.56 -4.13
CA PHE A 207 -10.86 -54.22 -3.59
C PHE A 207 -9.90 -54.21 -2.39
N GLU A 208 -9.93 -55.23 -1.55
CA GLU A 208 -8.99 -55.35 -0.42
C GLU A 208 -7.54 -55.41 -0.90
N GLU A 209 -7.29 -56.08 -2.03
CA GLU A 209 -5.98 -56.17 -2.66
C GLU A 209 -5.53 -54.81 -3.23
N ILE A 210 -6.43 -54.08 -3.91
CA ILE A 210 -6.14 -52.74 -4.44
C ILE A 210 -5.87 -51.75 -3.29
N VAL A 211 -6.64 -51.80 -2.21
CA VAL A 211 -6.43 -50.97 -1.01
C VAL A 211 -5.08 -51.27 -0.36
N GLU A 212 -4.70 -52.53 -0.24
CA GLU A 212 -3.42 -52.92 0.36
C GLU A 212 -2.24 -52.51 -0.54
N ASN A 213 -2.37 -52.68 -1.85
CA ASN A 213 -1.40 -52.17 -2.83
C ASN A 213 -1.23 -50.65 -2.74
N PHE A 214 -2.33 -49.90 -2.63
CA PHE A 214 -2.29 -48.46 -2.45
C PHE A 214 -1.62 -48.04 -1.14
N LYS A 215 -1.96 -48.68 -0.01
CA LYS A 215 -1.32 -48.43 1.29
C LYS A 215 0.19 -48.67 1.23
N ASN A 216 0.62 -49.75 0.59
CA ASN A 216 2.04 -50.07 0.43
C ASN A 216 2.77 -48.99 -0.38
N ILE A 217 2.17 -48.51 -1.47
CA ILE A 217 2.72 -47.40 -2.27
C ILE A 217 2.80 -46.12 -1.44
N ALA A 218 1.70 -45.71 -0.80
CA ALA A 218 1.65 -44.49 0.02
C ALA A 218 2.66 -44.53 1.17
N THR A 219 2.79 -45.67 1.85
CA THR A 219 3.75 -45.85 2.96
C THR A 219 5.20 -45.79 2.45
N SER A 220 5.47 -46.34 1.26
CA SER A 220 6.82 -46.29 0.67
C SER A 220 7.27 -44.88 0.27
N LEU A 221 6.33 -43.99 -0.08
CA LEU A 221 6.59 -42.60 -0.42
C LEU A 221 6.89 -41.77 0.83
N VAL A 222 6.13 -41.97 1.92
CA VAL A 222 6.32 -41.27 3.21
C VAL A 222 7.64 -41.66 3.88
N VAL A 223 8.07 -42.92 3.76
CA VAL A 223 9.29 -43.41 4.42
C VAL A 223 10.58 -42.93 3.74
N LYS A 224 10.52 -42.49 2.47
CA LYS A 224 11.71 -41.96 1.77
C LYS A 224 12.09 -40.54 2.18
N GLU A 225 11.15 -39.71 2.65
CA GLU A 225 11.46 -38.33 3.07
C GLU A 225 11.98 -38.24 4.51
N ALA A 226 11.74 -39.24 5.36
CA ALA A 226 12.19 -39.23 6.76
C ALA A 226 13.66 -39.64 6.98
N LYS A 227 14.46 -39.82 5.90
CA LYS A 227 15.85 -40.31 5.96
C LYS A 227 16.90 -39.39 5.36
N ASN A 228 16.57 -38.14 5.02
CA ASN A 228 17.54 -37.10 4.65
C ASN A 228 17.54 -35.95 5.65
#